data_AF-A0A1Y1IMJ3-F1
#
_entry.id   AF-A0A1Y1IMJ3-F1
#
_cell.length_a   1.000
_cell.length_b   1.000
_cell.length_c   1.000
_cell.angle_alpha   90.00
_cell.angle_beta   90.00
_cell.angle_gamma   90.00
#
_symmetry.space_group_name_H-M   'P 1'
#
loop_
_entity.id
_entity.type
_entity.pdbx_description
1 polymer ?
#
loop_
_entity_poly.entity_id
_entity_poly.type
_entity_poly.pdbx_seq_one_letter_code
_entity_poly.pdbx_strand_id
1 'polypeptide(L)'
;MRGIERFGRPFFASPVTKELIRLRSPDIPPSNIIALDYDRPYQLNRRLCVTMTNSGHCPGSSAFTFEGPSGNVLHTGDARWEAPTIAKLPPRLSERPGYVDRIFLDATFGGRDVLLDSFPSRGDSADLARRAIYSHSMQTHPHVDVAATMLGTEPLVRDLCDYFAVELYCDPSLRERRAQLEIALGEQWLIDDPSATFIRLWDPRRRPSRTDAVSLQPSTQFFTVRPGAPHLRQLIEPGLVRDRADGSFRFLMGLRFVKTIRTPGSSIFYSLRAEESLPVFTAHYRLAYDARLIGRCVIGADFEILRDDGPVAVGEDPRCFTFAGRSYVTDNSWGSCALLDEWDGYRRERLPSDGKNYTMVPLEDAGRLLCIEWLSPLTVWERGAGGGDWRRVWSAKGAGDASLRGGTPGYPIGDGRFFGFGHGTLGAGRDVRHAPFYWELDLRGETPALATQPLPRFGSAIVDPTCVVERGGRRYLITAESDRPWFVKQSYRTNVYELLGQEREQSQRSPTVR
;
A
#
# COMPACT_ATOMS: atom_id res chain seq x y z
N MET A 1 -46.21 29.33 8.70
CA MET A 1 -45.34 30.07 9.65
C MET A 1 -45.18 29.31 10.97
N ARG A 2 -44.18 28.44 11.10
CA ARG A 2 -43.67 27.93 12.40
C ARG A 2 -42.19 27.59 12.21
N GLY A 3 -41.27 28.38 12.78
CA GLY A 3 -39.83 28.05 12.76
C GLY A 3 -38.87 29.21 12.98
N ILE A 4 -39.28 30.45 12.70
CA ILE A 4 -38.38 31.60 12.59
C ILE A 4 -38.05 32.29 13.95
N GLU A 5 -38.83 32.07 15.01
CA GLU A 5 -38.57 32.66 16.34
C GLU A 5 -37.56 31.88 17.21
N ARG A 6 -37.03 30.73 16.75
CA ARG A 6 -36.29 29.80 17.62
C ARG A 6 -34.77 30.02 17.71
N PHE A 7 -34.16 30.85 16.84
CA PHE A 7 -32.69 30.91 16.67
C PHE A 7 -32.05 32.26 17.00
N GLY A 8 -32.52 32.96 18.04
CA GLY A 8 -31.95 34.24 18.51
C GLY A 8 -30.54 34.16 19.14
N ARG A 9 -29.72 33.17 18.77
CA ARG A 9 -28.36 32.96 19.28
C ARG A 9 -27.39 32.67 18.13
N PRO A 10 -26.11 33.08 18.24
CA PRO A 10 -25.11 32.83 17.20
C PRO A 10 -24.72 31.35 17.11
N PHE A 11 -24.46 30.90 15.88
CA PHE A 11 -23.84 29.62 15.55
C PHE A 11 -22.35 29.83 15.31
N PHE A 12 -21.52 28.98 15.91
CA PHE A 12 -20.08 28.98 15.65
C PHE A 12 -19.75 27.78 14.77
N ALA A 13 -19.04 28.03 13.67
CA ALA A 13 -18.72 27.01 12.68
C ALA A 13 -17.40 27.30 11.97
N SER A 14 -16.89 26.34 11.20
CA SER A 14 -15.79 26.61 10.27
C SER A 14 -16.22 27.53 9.12
N PRO A 15 -15.28 28.23 8.46
CA PRO A 15 -15.60 29.04 7.29
C PRO A 15 -16.30 28.23 6.18
N VAL A 16 -15.85 26.99 5.96
CA VAL A 16 -16.46 26.07 5.00
C VAL A 16 -17.89 25.70 5.42
N THR A 17 -18.09 25.33 6.69
CA THR A 17 -19.43 24.99 7.20
C THR A 17 -20.38 26.18 7.13
N LYS A 18 -19.89 27.41 7.35
CA LYS A 18 -20.69 28.63 7.19
C LYS A 18 -21.22 28.75 5.77
N GLU A 19 -20.37 28.61 4.76
CA GLU A 19 -20.81 28.71 3.35
C GLU A 19 -21.73 27.55 2.95
N LEU A 20 -21.50 26.33 3.47
CA LEU A 20 -22.41 25.20 3.29
C LEU A 20 -23.79 25.44 3.94
N ILE A 21 -23.86 26.05 5.12
CA ILE A 21 -25.13 26.45 5.76
C ILE A 21 -25.84 27.50 4.90
N ARG A 22 -25.12 28.50 4.38
CA ARG A 22 -25.71 29.53 3.51
C ARG A 22 -26.31 28.95 2.23
N LEU A 23 -25.65 27.95 1.65
CA LEU A 23 -26.15 27.22 0.49
C LEU A 23 -27.44 26.44 0.81
N ARG A 24 -27.50 25.76 1.96
CA ARG A 24 -28.60 24.85 2.32
C ARG A 24 -29.74 25.48 3.10
N SER A 25 -29.49 26.61 3.75
CA SER A 25 -30.41 27.26 4.68
C SER A 25 -30.27 28.78 4.55
N PRO A 26 -30.65 29.33 3.38
CA PRO A 26 -30.50 30.76 3.08
C PRO A 26 -31.32 31.67 4.00
N ASP A 27 -32.34 31.11 4.67
CA ASP A 27 -33.17 31.83 5.64
C ASP A 27 -32.44 32.17 6.95
N ILE A 28 -31.30 31.54 7.22
CA ILE A 28 -30.48 31.88 8.39
C ILE A 28 -29.67 33.14 8.06
N PRO A 29 -29.84 34.25 8.81
CA PRO A 29 -29.08 35.46 8.58
C PRO A 29 -27.57 35.19 8.64
N PRO A 30 -26.77 35.61 7.65
CA PRO A 30 -25.31 35.39 7.67
C PRO A 30 -24.60 35.98 8.90
N SER A 31 -25.19 37.01 9.51
CA SER A 31 -24.75 37.61 10.77
C SER A 31 -24.86 36.67 11.98
N ASN A 32 -25.74 35.67 11.91
CA ASN A 32 -25.94 34.70 12.99
C ASN A 32 -24.96 33.53 12.89
N ILE A 33 -24.16 33.42 11.81
CA ILE A 33 -23.16 32.37 11.61
C ILE A 33 -21.77 32.99 11.73
N ILE A 34 -21.14 32.76 12.88
CA ILE A 34 -19.81 33.24 13.22
C ILE A 34 -18.80 32.17 12.78
N ALA A 35 -17.98 32.49 11.79
CA ALA A 35 -16.90 31.62 11.36
C ALA A 35 -15.72 31.76 12.32
N LEU A 36 -15.19 30.62 12.77
CA LEU A 36 -13.97 30.54 13.56
C LEU A 36 -12.87 29.96 12.67
N ASP A 37 -11.71 30.59 12.62
CA ASP A 37 -10.54 29.98 11.98
C ASP A 37 -10.07 28.76 12.78
N TYR A 38 -9.54 27.76 12.08
CA TYR A 38 -8.90 26.62 12.74
C TYR A 38 -7.65 27.05 13.53
N ASP A 39 -7.38 26.30 14.59
CA ASP A 39 -6.18 26.35 15.42
C ASP A 39 -5.92 27.72 16.07
N ARG A 40 -6.97 28.55 16.13
CA ARG A 40 -6.96 29.85 16.77
C ARG A 40 -7.88 29.86 17.99
N PRO A 41 -7.42 30.35 19.16
CA PRO A 41 -8.26 30.52 20.33
C PRO A 41 -9.18 31.74 20.19
N TYR A 42 -10.45 31.56 20.56
CA TYR A 42 -11.48 32.59 20.57
C TYR A 42 -12.08 32.72 21.96
N GLN A 43 -12.09 33.94 22.49
CA GLN A 43 -12.73 34.23 23.76
C GLN A 43 -14.24 34.41 23.55
N LEU A 44 -15.06 33.44 23.96
CA LEU A 44 -16.52 33.52 23.83
C LEU A 44 -17.14 34.43 24.89
N ASN A 45 -16.53 34.46 26.09
CA ASN A 45 -16.86 35.38 27.18
C ASN A 45 -15.67 35.45 28.16
N ARG A 46 -15.74 36.24 29.24
CA ARG A 46 -14.63 36.41 30.21
C ARG A 46 -14.06 35.13 30.83
N ARG A 47 -14.76 33.99 30.76
CA ARG A 47 -14.42 32.73 31.42
C ARG A 47 -14.27 31.54 30.49
N LEU A 48 -14.63 31.67 29.20
CA LEU A 48 -14.63 30.56 28.25
C LEU A 48 -13.86 30.93 27.00
N CYS A 49 -12.80 30.17 26.72
CA CYS A 49 -12.10 30.18 25.45
C CYS A 49 -12.47 28.92 24.67
N VAL A 50 -12.58 29.04 23.35
CA VAL A 50 -12.77 27.92 22.45
C VAL A 50 -11.68 27.92 21.38
N THR A 51 -11.09 26.77 21.12
CA THR A 51 -10.22 26.55 19.97
C THR A 51 -10.83 25.47 19.10
N MET A 52 -10.95 25.74 17.81
CA MET A 52 -11.51 24.79 16.84
C MET A 52 -10.38 24.16 16.04
N THR A 53 -10.39 22.84 15.87
CA THR A 53 -9.38 22.10 15.09
C THR A 53 -10.08 21.26 14.03
N ASN A 54 -9.39 20.95 12.94
CA ASN A 54 -9.97 20.13 11.88
C ASN A 54 -10.08 18.65 12.34
N SER A 55 -11.29 18.06 12.31
CA SER A 55 -11.51 16.66 12.73
C SER A 55 -11.26 15.63 11.61
N GLY A 56 -11.02 16.09 10.39
CA GLY A 56 -10.75 15.28 9.21
C GLY A 56 -11.95 14.53 8.62
N HIS A 57 -13.14 14.59 9.21
CA HIS A 57 -14.28 13.80 8.77
C HIS A 57 -14.82 14.21 7.39
N CYS A 58 -15.01 15.52 7.16
CA CYS A 58 -15.48 16.07 5.89
C CYS A 58 -15.06 17.55 5.74
N PRO A 59 -15.26 18.21 4.58
CA PRO A 59 -14.96 19.63 4.47
C PRO A 59 -15.70 20.46 5.52
N GLY A 60 -14.94 21.19 6.33
CA GLY A 60 -15.48 22.00 7.42
C GLY A 60 -15.69 21.27 8.75
N SER A 61 -15.46 19.95 8.82
CA SER A 61 -15.62 19.18 10.05
C SER A 61 -14.64 19.62 11.13
N SER A 62 -15.13 19.77 12.35
CA SER A 62 -14.42 20.46 13.42
C SER A 62 -14.53 19.72 14.75
N ALA A 63 -13.41 19.65 15.47
CA ALA A 63 -13.37 19.37 16.89
C ALA A 63 -13.21 20.68 17.67
N PHE A 64 -13.73 20.74 18.88
CA PHE A 64 -13.69 21.94 19.72
C PHE A 64 -13.04 21.63 21.07
N THR A 65 -12.03 22.43 21.41
CA THR A 65 -11.45 22.47 22.75
C THR A 65 -12.01 23.68 23.49
N PHE A 66 -12.68 23.45 24.61
CA PHE A 66 -13.21 24.48 25.49
C PHE A 66 -12.34 24.58 26.73
N GLU A 67 -11.86 25.79 27.03
CA GLU A 67 -11.04 26.08 28.21
C GLU A 67 -11.79 27.02 29.14
N GLY A 68 -11.96 26.62 30.40
CA GLY A 68 -12.66 27.43 31.40
C GLY A 68 -12.51 26.93 32.84
N PRO A 69 -13.14 27.60 33.82
CA PRO A 69 -12.99 27.32 35.25
C PRO A 69 -13.41 25.91 35.69
N SER A 70 -14.25 25.25 34.89
CA SER A 70 -14.75 23.90 35.17
C SER A 70 -13.91 22.79 34.50
N GLY A 71 -12.71 23.14 34.04
CA GLY A 71 -11.82 22.25 33.31
C GLY A 71 -11.90 22.43 31.79
N ASN A 72 -10.95 21.78 31.12
CA ASN A 72 -10.76 21.76 29.69
C ASN A 72 -11.48 20.56 29.07
N VAL A 73 -12.31 20.81 28.06
CA VAL A 73 -13.14 19.79 27.41
C VAL A 73 -12.80 19.71 25.92
N LEU A 74 -12.49 18.53 25.42
CA LEU A 74 -12.38 18.25 23.99
C LEU A 74 -13.66 17.57 23.50
N HIS A 75 -14.32 18.16 22.51
CA HIS A 75 -15.43 17.54 21.79
C HIS A 75 -14.99 17.27 20.35
N THR A 76 -14.88 16.00 19.96
CA THR A 76 -14.32 15.65 18.65
C THR A 76 -15.28 15.91 17.50
N GLY A 77 -16.59 15.94 17.77
CA GLY A 77 -17.60 15.78 16.73
C GLY A 77 -17.44 14.43 16.06
N ASP A 78 -17.92 14.27 14.83
CA ASP A 78 -17.52 13.14 13.99
C ASP A 78 -16.10 13.38 13.49
N ALA A 79 -15.25 12.38 13.64
CA ALA A 79 -13.82 12.55 13.43
C ALA A 79 -13.18 11.30 12.80
N ARG A 80 -12.15 11.54 11.98
CA ARG A 80 -11.25 10.49 11.53
C ARG A 80 -9.83 10.98 11.69
N TRP A 81 -9.29 10.65 12.86
CA TRP A 81 -7.94 10.98 13.31
C TRP A 81 -6.93 10.04 12.65
N GLU A 82 -6.16 10.56 11.70
CA GLU A 82 -4.98 9.89 11.14
C GLU A 82 -3.72 10.66 11.58
N ALA A 83 -2.55 10.05 11.49
CA ALA A 83 -1.28 10.68 11.90
C ALA A 83 -1.10 12.13 11.39
N PRO A 84 -1.43 12.48 10.13
CA PRO A 84 -1.34 13.86 9.65
C PRO A 84 -2.34 14.83 10.30
N THR A 85 -3.52 14.35 10.72
CA THR A 85 -4.52 15.15 11.42
C THR A 85 -4.13 15.33 12.89
N ILE A 86 -3.62 14.27 13.53
CA ILE A 86 -3.14 14.29 14.92
C ILE A 86 -1.92 15.20 15.04
N ALA A 87 -0.99 15.17 14.07
CA ALA A 87 0.18 16.04 14.05
C ALA A 87 -0.16 17.54 13.94
N LYS A 88 -1.38 17.88 13.51
CA LYS A 88 -1.88 19.27 13.40
C LYS A 88 -2.66 19.70 14.64
N LEU A 89 -2.81 18.83 15.65
CA LEU A 89 -3.44 19.24 16.90
C LEU A 89 -2.60 20.34 17.57
N PRO A 90 -3.24 21.35 18.18
CA PRO A 90 -2.56 22.35 19.00
C PRO A 90 -1.56 21.70 19.97
N PRO A 91 -0.31 22.20 20.08
CA PRO A 91 0.73 21.60 20.94
C PRO A 91 0.27 21.36 22.38
N ARG A 92 -0.63 22.19 22.90
CA ARG A 92 -1.18 22.05 24.25
C ARG A 92 -1.98 20.76 24.44
N LEU A 93 -2.62 20.26 23.38
CA LEU A 93 -3.37 18.99 23.40
C LEU A 93 -2.46 17.77 23.26
N SER A 94 -1.33 17.89 22.55
CA SER A 94 -0.42 16.78 22.25
C SER A 94 0.77 16.66 23.20
N GLU A 95 1.25 17.76 23.79
CA GLU A 95 2.51 17.82 24.56
C GLU A 95 2.29 17.96 26.08
N ARG A 96 1.05 18.21 26.53
CA ARG A 96 0.72 18.35 27.96
C ARG A 96 -0.24 17.25 28.42
N PRO A 97 0.28 16.12 28.93
CA PRO A 97 -0.55 15.09 29.54
C PRO A 97 -1.45 15.68 30.64
N GLY A 98 -2.74 15.33 30.62
CA GLY A 98 -3.72 15.85 31.58
C GLY A 98 -4.23 17.26 31.30
N TYR A 99 -3.86 17.88 30.16
CA TYR A 99 -4.39 19.19 29.78
C TYR A 99 -5.89 19.17 29.46
N VAL A 100 -6.44 18.04 29.03
CA VAL A 100 -7.87 17.84 28.80
C VAL A 100 -8.46 17.03 29.95
N ASP A 101 -9.43 17.60 30.66
CA ASP A 101 -10.12 16.96 31.78
C ASP A 101 -11.20 15.98 31.31
N ARG A 102 -11.87 16.29 30.19
CA ARG A 102 -12.98 15.47 29.64
C ARG A 102 -12.94 15.44 28.12
N ILE A 103 -13.21 14.26 27.56
CA ILE A 103 -13.31 14.05 26.12
C ILE A 103 -14.70 13.52 25.76
N PHE A 104 -15.38 14.21 24.86
CA PHE A 104 -16.55 13.72 24.14
C PHE A 104 -16.07 13.18 22.80
N LEU A 105 -15.90 11.85 22.74
CA LEU A 105 -15.24 11.14 21.65
C LEU A 105 -16.25 10.57 20.65
N ASP A 106 -15.92 10.66 19.37
CA ASP A 106 -16.54 9.86 18.31
C ASP A 106 -16.27 8.37 18.56
N ALA A 107 -17.29 7.67 19.03
CA ALA A 107 -17.24 6.24 19.31
C ALA A 107 -17.97 5.42 18.24
N THR A 108 -18.16 5.95 17.02
CA THR A 108 -18.89 5.26 15.92
C THR A 108 -18.41 3.83 15.71
N PHE A 109 -17.11 3.56 15.92
CA PHE A 109 -16.51 2.22 15.85
C PHE A 109 -15.91 1.72 17.17
N GLY A 110 -16.15 2.41 18.29
CA GLY A 110 -15.65 1.98 19.60
C GLY A 110 -16.17 0.58 19.97
N GLY A 111 -15.28 -0.31 20.40
CA GLY A 111 -15.61 -1.70 20.77
C GLY A 111 -15.75 -2.66 19.58
N ARG A 112 -15.32 -2.27 18.38
CA ARG A 112 -15.24 -3.14 17.19
C ARG A 112 -13.80 -3.27 16.71
N ASP A 113 -12.93 -3.76 17.59
CA ASP A 113 -11.48 -3.80 17.40
C ASP A 113 -11.07 -4.47 16.07
N VAL A 114 -11.75 -5.56 15.69
CA VAL A 114 -11.52 -6.28 14.42
C VAL A 114 -11.83 -5.43 13.17
N LEU A 115 -12.76 -4.48 13.25
CA LEU A 115 -13.12 -3.61 12.11
C LEU A 115 -12.18 -2.41 12.01
N LEU A 116 -11.69 -1.88 13.14
CA LEU A 116 -10.79 -0.73 13.18
C LEU A 116 -9.42 -1.04 12.57
N ASP A 117 -8.87 -2.23 12.84
CA ASP A 117 -7.60 -2.69 12.25
C ASP A 117 -7.72 -3.03 10.76
N SER A 118 -8.95 -3.12 10.24
CA SER A 118 -9.25 -3.47 8.84
C SER A 118 -9.51 -2.25 7.94
N PHE A 119 -9.69 -1.05 8.49
CA PHE A 119 -9.98 0.12 7.66
C PHE A 119 -8.71 0.63 6.96
N PRO A 120 -8.69 0.71 5.62
CA PRO A 120 -7.56 1.29 4.90
C PRO A 120 -7.43 2.79 5.23
N SER A 121 -6.19 3.30 5.21
CA SER A 121 -5.97 4.75 5.32
C SER A 121 -6.62 5.49 4.15
N ARG A 122 -6.81 6.81 4.26
CA ARG A 122 -7.31 7.62 3.13
C ARG A 122 -6.40 7.50 1.90
N GLY A 123 -5.08 7.41 2.12
CA GLY A 123 -4.09 7.21 1.06
C GLY A 123 -4.24 5.86 0.37
N ASP A 124 -4.26 4.77 1.14
CA ASP A 124 -4.42 3.41 0.60
C ASP A 124 -5.73 3.24 -0.16
N SER A 125 -6.79 3.88 0.37
CA SER A 125 -8.07 3.99 -0.30
C SER A 125 -7.87 4.69 -1.65
N ALA A 126 -7.39 5.93 -1.68
CA ALA A 126 -7.20 6.66 -2.94
C ALA A 126 -6.35 5.88 -3.96
N ASP A 127 -5.27 5.23 -3.51
CA ASP A 127 -4.46 4.32 -4.32
C ASP A 127 -5.23 3.16 -4.94
N LEU A 128 -6.17 2.57 -4.20
CA LEU A 128 -7.00 1.49 -4.71
C LEU A 128 -7.98 2.00 -5.78
N ALA A 129 -8.57 3.19 -5.59
CA ALA A 129 -9.44 3.81 -6.58
C ALA A 129 -8.68 4.14 -7.87
N ARG A 130 -7.49 4.75 -7.75
CA ARG A 130 -6.57 5.02 -8.88
C ARG A 130 -6.23 3.74 -9.65
N ARG A 131 -5.90 2.67 -8.93
CA ARG A 131 -5.61 1.35 -9.53
C ARG A 131 -6.80 0.81 -10.30
N ALA A 132 -7.99 0.80 -9.69
CA ALA A 132 -9.20 0.29 -10.34
C ALA A 132 -9.52 1.05 -11.63
N ILE A 133 -9.42 2.39 -11.61
CA ILE A 133 -9.63 3.24 -12.79
C ILE A 133 -8.57 2.97 -13.86
N TYR A 134 -7.29 2.95 -13.48
CA TYR A 134 -6.19 2.79 -14.43
C TYR A 134 -6.19 1.40 -15.10
N SER A 135 -6.48 0.34 -14.35
CA SER A 135 -6.61 -1.01 -14.89
C SER A 135 -7.77 -1.12 -15.89
N HIS A 136 -8.87 -0.42 -15.65
CA HIS A 136 -10.00 -0.34 -16.59
C HIS A 136 -9.68 0.50 -17.83
N SER A 137 -8.98 1.62 -17.66
CA SER A 137 -8.59 2.51 -18.77
C SER A 137 -7.61 1.86 -19.76
N MET A 138 -6.82 0.88 -19.30
CA MET A 138 -5.91 0.10 -20.16
C MET A 138 -6.64 -0.95 -21.02
N GLN A 139 -7.90 -1.26 -20.71
CA GLN A 139 -8.69 -2.30 -21.39
C GLN A 139 -9.77 -1.72 -22.32
N THR A 140 -10.35 -0.57 -21.97
CA THR A 140 -11.42 0.10 -22.74
C THR A 140 -11.33 1.62 -22.60
N HIS A 141 -11.87 2.40 -23.55
CA HIS A 141 -11.95 3.86 -23.45
C HIS A 141 -12.59 4.26 -22.11
N PRO A 142 -11.88 4.97 -21.21
CA PRO A 142 -12.29 5.05 -19.82
C PRO A 142 -13.48 5.98 -19.67
N HIS A 143 -14.53 5.51 -19.00
CA HIS A 143 -15.49 6.38 -18.33
C HIS A 143 -15.57 5.92 -16.88
N VAL A 144 -15.52 6.87 -15.94
CA VAL A 144 -15.49 6.62 -14.51
C VAL A 144 -16.61 7.40 -13.85
N ASP A 145 -17.45 6.67 -13.12
CA ASP A 145 -18.59 7.21 -12.39
C ASP A 145 -18.26 7.25 -10.90
N VAL A 146 -18.16 8.43 -10.32
CA VAL A 146 -17.93 8.60 -8.88
C VAL A 146 -19.25 8.95 -8.21
N ALA A 147 -19.82 8.00 -7.46
CA ALA A 147 -21.03 8.14 -6.65
C ALA A 147 -20.78 8.92 -5.34
N ALA A 148 -20.15 10.09 -5.45
CA ALA A 148 -19.78 10.97 -4.34
C ALA A 148 -20.93 11.90 -3.91
N THR A 149 -22.04 11.31 -3.45
CA THR A 149 -23.27 12.05 -3.09
C THR A 149 -23.29 12.63 -1.68
N MET A 150 -22.27 12.37 -0.86
CA MET A 150 -22.12 12.94 0.48
C MET A 150 -20.85 13.78 0.57
N LEU A 151 -20.83 14.74 1.51
CA LEU A 151 -19.61 15.44 1.93
C LEU A 151 -18.61 14.43 2.51
N GLY A 152 -17.32 14.70 2.38
CA GLY A 152 -16.20 13.85 2.83
C GLY A 152 -15.49 13.10 1.72
N THR A 153 -16.01 13.11 0.50
CA THR A 153 -15.43 12.44 -0.67
C THR A 153 -14.48 13.34 -1.46
N GLU A 154 -14.40 14.62 -1.10
CA GLU A 154 -13.63 15.65 -1.78
C GLU A 154 -12.13 15.35 -1.86
N PRO A 155 -11.47 14.83 -0.80
CA PRO A 155 -10.06 14.45 -0.91
C PRO A 155 -9.82 13.37 -1.96
N LEU A 156 -10.73 12.39 -2.08
CA LEU A 156 -10.64 11.36 -3.11
C LEU A 156 -10.85 11.95 -4.52
N VAL A 157 -11.86 12.81 -4.68
CA VAL A 157 -12.11 13.50 -5.97
C VAL A 157 -10.88 14.30 -6.40
N ARG A 158 -10.33 15.12 -5.51
CA ARG A 158 -9.13 15.92 -5.77
C ARG A 158 -7.97 15.03 -6.20
N ASP A 159 -7.71 13.99 -5.43
CA ASP A 159 -6.63 13.06 -5.67
C ASP A 159 -6.76 12.36 -7.04
N LEU A 160 -7.97 11.93 -7.42
CA LEU A 160 -8.22 11.34 -8.73
C LEU A 160 -7.99 12.36 -9.86
N CYS A 161 -8.51 13.58 -9.71
CA CYS A 161 -8.32 14.67 -10.66
C CYS A 161 -6.83 15.01 -10.85
N ASP A 162 -6.10 15.16 -9.75
CA ASP A 162 -4.65 15.41 -9.76
C ASP A 162 -3.89 14.27 -10.45
N TYR A 163 -4.17 13.04 -10.05
CA TYR A 163 -3.44 11.86 -10.53
C TYR A 163 -3.62 11.63 -12.04
N PHE A 164 -4.85 11.84 -12.52
CA PHE A 164 -5.19 11.65 -13.93
C PHE A 164 -5.05 12.92 -14.77
N ALA A 165 -4.69 14.05 -14.14
CA ALA A 165 -4.62 15.37 -14.77
C ALA A 165 -5.91 15.74 -15.52
N VAL A 166 -7.06 15.55 -14.86
CA VAL A 166 -8.39 15.85 -15.39
C VAL A 166 -9.26 16.55 -14.36
N GLU A 167 -10.28 17.26 -14.81
CA GLU A 167 -11.31 17.84 -13.94
C GLU A 167 -12.53 16.91 -13.81
N LEU A 168 -13.34 17.12 -12.77
CA LEU A 168 -14.55 16.33 -12.53
C LEU A 168 -15.76 16.95 -13.24
N TYR A 169 -16.39 16.18 -14.13
CA TYR A 169 -17.68 16.59 -14.69
C TYR A 169 -18.81 16.31 -13.68
N CYS A 170 -19.66 17.31 -13.42
CA CYS A 170 -20.86 17.13 -12.61
C CYS A 170 -22.12 17.23 -13.45
N ASP A 171 -22.93 16.16 -13.47
CA ASP A 171 -24.21 16.16 -14.17
C ASP A 171 -25.09 17.35 -13.72
N PRO A 172 -25.75 18.08 -14.64
CA PRO A 172 -26.58 19.23 -14.30
C PRO A 172 -27.73 18.96 -13.33
N SER A 173 -28.10 17.69 -13.09
CA SER A 173 -29.07 17.33 -12.06
C SER A 173 -28.50 17.30 -10.64
N LEU A 174 -27.18 17.34 -10.49
CA LEU A 174 -26.44 17.35 -9.23
C LEU A 174 -25.98 18.78 -8.84
N ARG A 175 -26.74 19.83 -9.22
CA ARG A 175 -26.35 21.24 -9.00
C ARG A 175 -25.97 21.56 -7.58
N GLU A 176 -26.75 21.07 -6.63
CA GLU A 176 -26.49 21.30 -5.21
C GLU A 176 -25.16 20.67 -4.78
N ARG A 177 -24.88 19.45 -5.23
CA ARG A 177 -23.63 18.77 -4.92
C ARG A 177 -22.43 19.44 -5.60
N ARG A 178 -22.61 19.93 -6.82
CA ARG A 178 -21.61 20.75 -7.52
C ARG A 178 -21.27 22.00 -6.71
N ALA A 179 -22.26 22.76 -6.24
CA ALA A 179 -22.03 23.95 -5.41
C ALA A 179 -21.29 23.62 -4.10
N GLN A 180 -21.57 22.46 -3.49
CA GLN A 180 -20.82 21.98 -2.32
C GLN A 180 -19.36 21.66 -2.66
N LEU A 181 -19.10 21.05 -3.83
CA LEU A 181 -17.75 20.76 -4.32
C LEU A 181 -16.99 22.05 -4.62
N GLU A 182 -17.64 23.05 -5.23
CA GLU A 182 -17.06 24.38 -5.46
C GLU A 182 -16.62 25.03 -4.15
N ILE A 183 -17.47 25.00 -3.11
CA ILE A 183 -17.14 25.52 -1.78
C ILE A 183 -15.97 24.75 -1.13
N ALA A 184 -15.91 23.42 -1.31
CA ALA A 184 -14.96 22.56 -0.60
C ALA A 184 -13.60 22.38 -1.31
N LEU A 185 -13.59 22.40 -2.65
CA LEU A 185 -12.41 22.14 -3.49
C LEU A 185 -11.96 23.37 -4.26
N GLY A 186 -12.89 24.23 -4.67
CA GLY A 186 -12.69 25.30 -5.64
C GLY A 186 -13.16 24.91 -7.04
N GLU A 187 -13.49 25.91 -7.86
CA GLU A 187 -14.02 25.73 -9.22
C GLU A 187 -13.03 25.06 -10.18
N GLN A 188 -11.71 25.20 -9.92
CA GLN A 188 -10.65 24.66 -10.78
C GLN A 188 -10.60 23.13 -10.88
N TRP A 189 -11.40 22.42 -10.08
CA TRP A 189 -11.49 20.95 -10.11
C TRP A 189 -12.70 20.45 -10.90
N LEU A 190 -13.49 21.37 -11.47
CA LEU A 190 -14.78 21.07 -12.07
C LEU A 190 -14.79 21.55 -13.52
N ILE A 191 -15.44 20.75 -14.38
CA ILE A 191 -15.59 21.08 -15.79
C ILE A 191 -17.05 20.92 -16.23
N ASP A 192 -17.49 21.82 -17.12
CA ASP A 192 -18.84 21.82 -17.68
C ASP A 192 -19.00 20.88 -18.87
N ASP A 193 -17.91 20.63 -19.60
CA ASP A 193 -17.92 19.79 -20.79
C ASP A 193 -17.66 18.31 -20.43
N PRO A 194 -18.66 17.42 -20.54
CA PRO A 194 -18.48 15.99 -20.25
C PRO A 194 -17.57 15.27 -21.25
N SER A 195 -17.25 15.88 -22.41
CA SER A 195 -16.35 15.29 -23.41
C SER A 195 -14.88 15.56 -23.12
N ALA A 196 -14.58 16.58 -22.32
CA ALA A 196 -13.22 16.99 -21.95
C ALA A 196 -12.68 16.24 -20.71
N THR A 197 -13.48 15.36 -20.11
CA THR A 197 -13.04 14.49 -19.01
C THR A 197 -13.64 13.10 -19.12
N PHE A 198 -12.96 12.13 -18.53
CA PHE A 198 -13.48 10.77 -18.39
C PHE A 198 -13.98 10.45 -16.98
N ILE A 199 -13.84 11.37 -16.02
CA ILE A 199 -14.31 11.20 -14.64
C ILE A 199 -15.53 12.07 -14.43
N ARG A 200 -16.65 11.45 -14.04
CA ARG A 200 -17.89 12.14 -13.76
C ARG A 200 -18.45 11.81 -12.39
N LEU A 201 -19.07 12.81 -11.77
CA LEU A 201 -19.93 12.61 -10.61
C LEU A 201 -21.25 11.97 -11.07
N TRP A 202 -21.68 10.95 -10.35
CA TRP A 202 -22.90 10.20 -10.68
C TRP A 202 -23.83 10.08 -9.47
N ASP A 203 -25.15 10.13 -9.70
CA ASP A 203 -26.16 9.85 -8.68
C ASP A 203 -26.44 8.34 -8.64
N PRO A 204 -26.09 7.61 -7.56
CA PRO A 204 -26.29 6.18 -7.46
C PRO A 204 -27.76 5.76 -7.43
N ARG A 205 -28.70 6.71 -7.27
CA ARG A 205 -30.15 6.45 -7.36
C ARG A 205 -30.65 6.42 -8.80
N ARG A 206 -29.85 6.86 -9.76
CA ARG A 206 -30.18 6.82 -11.20
C ARG A 206 -29.57 5.58 -11.82
N ARG A 207 -30.16 5.05 -12.91
CA ARG A 207 -29.49 4.00 -13.67
C ARG A 207 -28.19 4.56 -14.28
N PRO A 208 -27.08 3.80 -14.27
CA PRO A 208 -25.89 4.20 -15.01
C PRO A 208 -26.27 4.42 -16.47
N SER A 209 -25.92 5.57 -17.04
CA SER A 209 -26.16 5.82 -18.47
C SER A 209 -25.20 5.04 -19.37
N ARG A 210 -24.20 4.37 -18.79
CA ARG A 210 -23.08 3.72 -19.47
C ARG A 210 -22.77 2.37 -18.82
N THR A 211 -22.75 1.30 -19.62
CA THR A 211 -22.45 -0.06 -19.15
C THR A 211 -20.95 -0.36 -19.12
N ASP A 212 -20.15 0.50 -19.74
CA ASP A 212 -18.69 0.44 -19.87
C ASP A 212 -17.95 1.25 -18.78
N ALA A 213 -18.66 1.83 -17.82
CA ALA A 213 -18.07 2.68 -16.79
C ALA A 213 -17.67 1.92 -15.51
N VAL A 214 -16.58 2.35 -14.86
CA VAL A 214 -16.24 1.92 -13.49
C VAL A 214 -16.95 2.82 -12.50
N SER A 215 -17.72 2.25 -11.57
CA SER A 215 -18.42 3.02 -10.55
C SER A 215 -17.70 2.99 -9.20
N LEU A 216 -17.22 4.12 -8.71
CA LEU A 216 -16.70 4.30 -7.35
C LEU A 216 -17.82 4.80 -6.43
N GLN A 217 -18.04 4.18 -5.27
CA GLN A 217 -19.02 4.62 -4.28
C GLN A 217 -18.35 4.94 -2.94
N PRO A 218 -17.86 6.18 -2.77
CA PRO A 218 -17.21 6.60 -1.53
C PRO A 218 -18.17 6.96 -0.40
N SER A 219 -17.69 6.73 0.83
CA SER A 219 -18.23 7.16 2.11
C SER A 219 -17.20 8.03 2.84
N THR A 220 -17.60 8.68 3.92
CA THR A 220 -16.73 9.51 4.77
C THR A 220 -15.61 8.71 5.45
N GLN A 221 -15.73 7.38 5.50
CA GLN A 221 -14.83 6.50 6.24
C GLN A 221 -14.17 5.42 5.39
N PHE A 222 -14.77 5.02 4.26
CA PHE A 222 -14.23 4.04 3.31
C PHE A 222 -14.88 4.24 1.93
N PHE A 223 -14.51 3.49 0.90
CA PHE A 223 -15.32 3.43 -0.33
C PHE A 223 -15.53 2.00 -0.79
N THR A 224 -16.61 1.79 -1.52
CA THR A 224 -16.90 0.55 -2.23
C THR A 224 -16.76 0.83 -3.72
N VAL A 225 -16.03 0.00 -4.47
CA VAL A 225 -16.05 0.10 -5.94
C VAL A 225 -16.98 -0.96 -6.47
N ARG A 226 -17.91 -0.54 -7.33
CA ARG A 226 -18.82 -1.41 -8.07
C ARG A 226 -18.36 -1.45 -9.52
N PRO A 227 -17.77 -2.55 -9.97
CA PRO A 227 -17.33 -2.63 -11.34
C PRO A 227 -18.51 -2.83 -12.30
N GLY A 228 -18.42 -2.21 -13.49
CA GLY A 228 -19.36 -2.44 -14.60
C GLY A 228 -19.22 -3.83 -15.24
N ALA A 229 -18.18 -4.58 -14.91
CA ALA A 229 -17.90 -5.91 -15.46
C ALA A 229 -17.47 -6.95 -14.39
N PRO A 230 -17.80 -8.26 -14.57
CA PRO A 230 -17.63 -9.30 -13.53
C PRO A 230 -16.19 -9.53 -13.04
N HIS A 231 -15.18 -9.26 -13.87
CA HIS A 231 -13.76 -9.56 -13.58
C HIS A 231 -13.10 -8.61 -12.56
N LEU A 232 -13.63 -7.40 -12.39
CA LEU A 232 -13.12 -6.40 -11.46
C LEU A 232 -13.61 -6.62 -10.01
N ARG A 233 -14.57 -7.54 -9.76
CA ARG A 233 -15.00 -7.90 -8.38
C ARG A 233 -13.87 -8.49 -7.55
N GLN A 234 -12.81 -9.01 -8.19
CA GLN A 234 -11.66 -9.61 -7.49
C GLN A 234 -10.67 -8.60 -6.92
N LEU A 235 -10.75 -7.31 -7.27
CA LEU A 235 -9.72 -6.30 -6.95
C LEU A 235 -10.07 -5.40 -5.75
N ILE A 236 -11.28 -5.48 -5.17
CA ILE A 236 -11.85 -4.34 -4.42
C ILE A 236 -12.58 -4.68 -3.10
N GLU A 237 -12.29 -5.82 -2.49
CA GLU A 237 -12.62 -6.03 -1.06
C GLU A 237 -11.33 -6.10 -0.23
N PRO A 238 -10.84 -4.98 0.33
CA PRO A 238 -9.92 -5.04 1.45
C PRO A 238 -10.73 -5.36 2.71
N GLY A 239 -10.93 -6.65 2.97
CA GLY A 239 -11.65 -7.13 4.15
C GLY A 239 -12.37 -8.45 3.89
N LEU A 240 -11.67 -9.55 4.12
CA LEU A 240 -12.22 -10.90 4.25
C LEU A 240 -13.02 -11.43 3.03
N VAL A 241 -12.34 -11.70 1.91
CA VAL A 241 -12.89 -12.66 0.92
C VAL A 241 -12.76 -14.05 1.51
N ARG A 242 -13.84 -14.54 2.13
CA ARG A 242 -14.08 -15.97 2.35
C ARG A 242 -14.74 -16.49 1.07
N ASP A 243 -13.95 -16.98 0.13
CA ASP A 243 -14.52 -17.63 -1.05
C ASP A 243 -15.20 -18.93 -0.58
N ARG A 244 -16.53 -19.00 -0.70
CA ARG A 244 -17.35 -20.10 -0.16
C ARG A 244 -17.26 -21.38 -1.01
N ALA A 245 -16.37 -21.46 -1.99
CA ALA A 245 -16.28 -22.61 -2.90
C ALA A 245 -15.10 -23.56 -2.65
N ASP A 246 -13.99 -23.14 -2.01
CA ASP A 246 -12.81 -24.02 -1.87
C ASP A 246 -12.00 -23.89 -0.58
N GLY A 247 -12.38 -23.01 0.37
CA GLY A 247 -11.67 -22.90 1.65
C GLY A 247 -10.27 -22.28 1.55
N SER A 248 -9.91 -21.64 0.43
CA SER A 248 -8.68 -20.87 0.31
C SER A 248 -8.84 -19.49 0.97
N PHE A 249 -7.97 -19.17 1.96
CA PHE A 249 -7.90 -17.86 2.58
C PHE A 249 -7.13 -16.90 1.66
N ARG A 250 -7.74 -15.80 1.21
CA ARG A 250 -7.02 -14.72 0.52
C ARG A 250 -6.32 -13.82 1.55
N PHE A 251 -4.99 -13.85 1.57
CA PHE A 251 -4.16 -13.04 2.47
C PHE A 251 -3.98 -11.62 1.90
N LEU A 252 -4.63 -10.62 2.52
CA LEU A 252 -4.42 -9.21 2.16
C LEU A 252 -3.20 -8.69 2.93
N MET A 253 -2.03 -8.80 2.32
CA MET A 253 -0.81 -8.24 2.90
C MET A 253 -0.77 -6.72 2.70
N GLY A 254 -0.71 -5.97 3.80
CA GLY A 254 -0.44 -4.54 3.78
C GLY A 254 1.07 -4.26 3.72
N LEU A 255 1.47 -3.15 3.12
CA LEU A 255 2.85 -2.67 3.13
C LEU A 255 2.90 -1.28 3.75
N ARG A 256 3.75 -1.09 4.76
CA ARG A 256 4.04 0.24 5.33
C ARG A 256 5.45 0.65 4.94
N PHE A 257 5.59 1.77 4.23
CA PHE A 257 6.92 2.34 3.95
C PHE A 257 7.64 2.68 5.26
N VAL A 258 8.88 2.23 5.39
CA VAL A 258 9.73 2.47 6.57
C VAL A 258 10.80 3.50 6.24
N LYS A 259 11.65 3.21 5.24
CA LYS A 259 12.74 4.11 4.81
C LYS A 259 13.33 3.70 3.47
N THR A 260 14.12 4.60 2.90
CA THR A 260 15.06 4.29 1.82
C THR A 260 16.47 4.12 2.40
N ILE A 261 17.13 3.01 2.08
CA ILE A 261 18.54 2.76 2.43
C ILE A 261 19.41 3.70 1.59
N ARG A 262 20.33 4.41 2.25
CA ARG A 262 21.31 5.24 1.56
C ARG A 262 22.40 4.34 0.97
N THR A 263 22.39 4.17 -0.34
CA THR A 263 23.35 3.31 -1.05
C THR A 263 24.40 4.14 -1.79
N PRO A 264 25.62 3.62 -2.02
CA PRO A 264 26.67 4.34 -2.72
C PRO A 264 26.35 4.48 -4.22
N GLY A 265 26.37 5.71 -4.74
CA GLY A 265 26.39 6.00 -6.18
C GLY A 265 25.39 5.21 -7.05
N SER A 266 25.87 4.66 -8.16
CA SER A 266 25.07 3.93 -9.16
C SER A 266 24.65 2.52 -8.76
N SER A 267 24.90 2.10 -7.51
CA SER A 267 24.59 0.73 -7.05
C SER A 267 23.09 0.47 -7.01
N ILE A 268 22.71 -0.77 -7.30
CA ILE A 268 21.32 -1.20 -7.45
C ILE A 268 21.12 -2.64 -6.95
N PHE A 269 19.87 -3.07 -6.78
CA PHE A 269 19.50 -4.46 -6.45
C PHE A 269 20.13 -5.03 -5.16
N TYR A 270 19.99 -4.30 -4.06
CA TYR A 270 20.40 -4.80 -2.74
C TYR A 270 19.48 -5.94 -2.29
N SER A 271 20.06 -7.12 -2.04
CA SER A 271 19.42 -8.26 -1.40
C SER A 271 20.10 -8.49 -0.05
N LEU A 272 19.31 -8.61 1.02
CA LEU A 272 19.76 -8.69 2.41
C LEU A 272 19.43 -10.07 2.98
N ARG A 273 20.30 -10.53 3.86
CA ARG A 273 20.14 -11.73 4.68
C ARG A 273 20.50 -11.41 6.12
N ALA A 274 19.64 -11.81 7.06
CA ALA A 274 19.91 -11.64 8.48
C ALA A 274 21.03 -12.58 8.95
N GLU A 275 21.92 -12.06 9.78
CA GLU A 275 22.94 -12.88 10.47
C GLU A 275 22.39 -13.34 11.82
N GLU A 276 22.47 -14.64 12.10
CA GLU A 276 21.82 -15.25 13.29
C GLU A 276 22.36 -14.69 14.61
N SER A 277 23.66 -14.42 14.68
CA SER A 277 24.36 -14.07 15.91
C SER A 277 24.59 -12.57 16.10
N LEU A 278 24.25 -11.73 15.11
CA LEU A 278 24.57 -10.31 15.12
C LEU A 278 23.36 -9.45 14.72
N PRO A 279 23.25 -8.21 15.24
CA PRO A 279 22.19 -7.28 14.87
C PRO A 279 22.44 -6.61 13.51
N VAL A 280 22.86 -7.38 12.51
CA VAL A 280 23.24 -6.90 11.18
C VAL A 280 22.68 -7.80 10.09
N PHE A 281 22.66 -7.28 8.87
CA PHE A 281 22.38 -8.00 7.65
C PHE A 281 23.65 -8.05 6.81
N THR A 282 23.98 -9.22 6.26
CA THR A 282 24.87 -9.29 5.09
C THR A 282 24.04 -8.97 3.86
N ALA A 283 24.55 -8.11 3.00
CA ALA A 283 23.86 -7.69 1.80
C ALA A 283 24.75 -7.82 0.56
N HIS A 284 24.14 -8.24 -0.54
CA HIS A 284 24.76 -8.29 -1.86
C HIS A 284 24.03 -7.34 -2.81
N TYR A 285 24.77 -6.65 -3.66
CA TYR A 285 24.23 -5.63 -4.55
C TYR A 285 24.95 -5.64 -5.89
N ARG A 286 24.37 -5.02 -6.91
CA ARG A 286 25.01 -4.81 -8.22
C ARG A 286 25.64 -3.42 -8.27
N LEU A 287 26.92 -3.33 -8.68
CA LEU A 287 27.70 -2.07 -8.60
C LEU A 287 27.13 -0.93 -9.47
N ALA A 288 26.55 -1.27 -10.62
CA ALA A 288 25.91 -0.32 -11.54
C ALA A 288 24.93 -1.04 -12.47
N TYR A 289 24.00 -0.30 -13.07
CA TYR A 289 22.99 -0.83 -14.00
C TYR A 289 23.56 -1.57 -15.22
N ASP A 290 24.77 -1.22 -15.64
CA ASP A 290 25.52 -1.78 -16.76
C ASP A 290 26.72 -2.64 -16.32
N ALA A 291 26.97 -2.74 -15.00
CA ALA A 291 28.06 -3.56 -14.47
C ALA A 291 27.62 -5.02 -14.28
N ARG A 292 28.53 -5.95 -14.59
CA ARG A 292 28.38 -7.39 -14.27
C ARG A 292 29.21 -7.74 -13.04
N LEU A 293 29.05 -6.97 -11.97
CA LEU A 293 29.78 -7.13 -10.72
C LEU A 293 28.81 -7.07 -9.54
N ILE A 294 28.92 -8.07 -8.67
CA ILE A 294 28.21 -8.16 -7.40
C ILE A 294 29.18 -7.70 -6.31
N GLY A 295 28.73 -6.72 -5.52
CA GLY A 295 29.39 -6.27 -4.32
C GLY A 295 28.75 -6.85 -3.06
N ARG A 296 29.47 -6.72 -1.94
CA ARG A 296 29.01 -7.12 -0.61
C ARG A 296 29.12 -5.94 0.35
N CYS A 297 28.14 -5.78 1.23
CA CYS A 297 28.20 -4.85 2.34
C CYS A 297 27.54 -5.44 3.60
N VAL A 298 27.75 -4.79 4.73
CA VAL A 298 27.11 -5.08 6.02
C VAL A 298 26.19 -3.92 6.35
N ILE A 299 24.93 -4.23 6.64
CA ILE A 299 23.87 -3.27 6.95
C ILE A 299 23.42 -3.45 8.40
N GLY A 300 23.28 -2.36 9.14
CA GLY A 300 22.81 -2.38 10.53
C GLY A 300 21.32 -2.70 10.65
N ALA A 301 20.86 -3.00 11.87
CA ALA A 301 19.44 -3.23 12.15
C ALA A 301 18.55 -2.00 11.87
N ASP A 302 19.12 -0.81 11.79
CA ASP A 302 18.49 0.44 11.38
C ASP A 302 18.47 0.65 9.86
N PHE A 303 18.94 -0.34 9.09
CA PHE A 303 19.11 -0.30 7.64
C PHE A 303 20.08 0.78 7.14
N GLU A 304 21.13 1.10 7.91
CA GLU A 304 22.26 1.90 7.44
C GLU A 304 23.44 1.00 7.03
N ILE A 305 24.17 1.37 5.98
CA ILE A 305 25.37 0.63 5.58
C ILE A 305 26.48 0.93 6.60
N LEU A 306 26.92 -0.10 7.31
CA LEU A 306 27.98 -0.01 8.32
C LEU A 306 29.37 -0.21 7.70
N ARG A 307 29.45 -1.08 6.69
CA ARG A 307 30.70 -1.43 5.99
C ARG A 307 30.39 -1.85 4.57
N ASP A 308 31.17 -1.39 3.60
CA ASP A 308 31.11 -1.84 2.22
C ASP A 308 32.41 -2.57 1.88
N ASP A 309 32.30 -3.83 1.47
CA ASP A 309 33.44 -4.70 1.14
C ASP A 309 33.81 -4.57 -0.36
N GLY A 310 33.00 -3.86 -1.14
CA GLY A 310 33.21 -3.69 -2.58
C GLY A 310 32.89 -4.95 -3.39
N PRO A 311 33.44 -5.09 -4.61
CA PRO A 311 33.14 -6.20 -5.52
C PRO A 311 33.68 -7.53 -5.00
N VAL A 312 32.82 -8.56 -4.99
CA VAL A 312 33.15 -9.92 -4.50
C VAL A 312 32.95 -11.01 -5.54
N ALA A 313 32.10 -10.80 -6.55
CA ALA A 313 31.82 -11.79 -7.57
C ALA A 313 31.40 -11.16 -8.91
N VAL A 314 31.53 -11.92 -10.00
CA VAL A 314 30.95 -11.58 -11.31
C VAL A 314 29.50 -12.03 -11.36
N GLY A 315 28.58 -11.13 -11.69
CA GLY A 315 27.16 -11.44 -11.86
C GLY A 315 26.25 -10.22 -11.90
N GLU A 316 24.94 -10.46 -12.00
CA GLU A 316 23.89 -9.44 -12.04
C GLU A 316 22.74 -9.74 -11.08
N ASP A 317 22.05 -8.67 -10.65
CA ASP A 317 20.79 -8.67 -9.90
C ASP A 317 20.69 -9.74 -8.79
N PRO A 318 21.57 -9.68 -7.76
CA PRO A 318 21.74 -10.77 -6.80
C PRO A 318 20.50 -11.00 -5.93
N ARG A 319 20.30 -12.25 -5.51
CA ARG A 319 19.39 -12.65 -4.44
C ARG A 319 20.14 -13.54 -3.45
N CYS A 320 20.17 -13.18 -2.18
CA CYS A 320 20.88 -13.93 -1.16
C CYS A 320 19.92 -14.72 -0.27
N PHE A 321 20.34 -15.93 0.12
CA PHE A 321 19.58 -16.81 1.02
C PHE A 321 20.51 -17.80 1.72
N THR A 322 20.00 -18.48 2.74
CA THR A 322 20.67 -19.61 3.41
C THR A 322 20.05 -20.92 2.95
N PHE A 323 20.88 -21.94 2.79
CA PHE A 323 20.44 -23.31 2.61
C PHE A 323 21.49 -24.27 3.16
N ALA A 324 21.08 -25.26 3.96
CA ALA A 324 21.96 -26.26 4.55
C ALA A 324 23.15 -25.66 5.33
N GLY A 325 22.90 -24.60 6.09
CA GLY A 325 23.91 -23.87 6.87
C GLY A 325 24.92 -23.08 6.03
N ARG A 326 24.72 -23.01 4.70
CA ARG A 326 25.56 -22.27 3.77
C ARG A 326 24.81 -21.09 3.19
N SER A 327 25.60 -20.09 2.84
CA SER A 327 25.15 -18.83 2.28
C SER A 327 25.31 -18.83 0.77
N TYR A 328 24.24 -18.53 0.06
CA TYR A 328 24.22 -18.51 -1.39
C TYR A 328 23.76 -17.17 -1.94
N VAL A 329 24.26 -16.83 -3.12
CA VAL A 329 23.85 -15.65 -3.89
C VAL A 329 23.54 -16.09 -5.32
N THR A 330 22.43 -15.66 -5.90
CA THR A 330 22.18 -15.90 -7.34
C THR A 330 22.92 -14.88 -8.20
N ASP A 331 23.58 -15.34 -9.25
CA ASP A 331 23.89 -14.52 -10.43
C ASP A 331 22.73 -14.65 -11.40
N ASN A 332 22.04 -13.55 -11.66
CA ASN A 332 20.87 -13.48 -12.49
C ASN A 332 21.17 -12.87 -13.88
N SER A 333 22.36 -13.14 -14.42
CA SER A 333 22.77 -12.75 -15.77
C SER A 333 22.04 -13.56 -16.85
N TRP A 334 21.41 -12.89 -17.82
CA TRP A 334 20.75 -13.57 -18.95
C TRP A 334 21.71 -14.52 -19.68
N GLY A 335 21.34 -15.80 -19.86
CA GLY A 335 22.17 -16.80 -20.54
C GLY A 335 23.39 -17.30 -19.75
N SER A 336 23.57 -16.84 -18.51
CA SER A 336 24.73 -17.21 -17.68
C SER A 336 24.37 -17.26 -16.19
N CYS A 337 23.10 -17.54 -15.88
CA CYS A 337 22.64 -17.58 -14.49
C CYS A 337 23.36 -18.70 -13.71
N ALA A 338 23.71 -18.40 -12.47
CA ALA A 338 24.45 -19.31 -11.61
C ALA A 338 24.03 -19.14 -10.15
N LEU A 339 24.27 -20.16 -9.35
CA LEU A 339 24.28 -20.07 -7.90
C LEU A 339 25.72 -19.90 -7.44
N LEU A 340 25.98 -18.92 -6.58
CA LEU A 340 27.30 -18.61 -6.03
C LEU A 340 27.36 -19.07 -4.58
N ASP A 341 28.27 -19.98 -4.25
CA ASP A 341 28.50 -20.44 -2.87
C ASP A 341 29.46 -19.47 -2.15
N GLU A 342 28.95 -18.69 -1.19
CA GLU A 342 29.76 -17.70 -0.45
C GLU A 342 30.90 -18.36 0.34
N TRP A 343 30.70 -19.59 0.83
CA TRP A 343 31.71 -20.32 1.62
C TRP A 343 32.86 -20.83 0.78
N ASP A 344 32.62 -21.11 -0.50
CA ASP A 344 33.63 -21.58 -1.46
C ASP A 344 34.10 -20.43 -2.38
N GLY A 345 34.24 -19.23 -1.81
CA GLY A 345 34.75 -18.07 -2.53
C GLY A 345 33.90 -17.62 -3.73
N TYR A 346 32.57 -17.72 -3.62
CA TYR A 346 31.62 -17.46 -4.69
C TYR A 346 31.76 -18.40 -5.89
N ARG A 347 32.13 -19.67 -5.65
CA ARG A 347 32.16 -20.70 -6.70
C ARG A 347 30.82 -20.74 -7.44
N ARG A 348 30.89 -20.67 -8.77
CA ARG A 348 29.73 -20.67 -9.67
C ARG A 348 29.23 -22.10 -9.90
N GLU A 349 27.96 -22.32 -9.60
CA GLU A 349 27.24 -23.56 -9.88
C GLU A 349 26.15 -23.28 -10.92
N ARG A 350 26.04 -24.14 -11.94
CA ARG A 350 25.09 -23.94 -13.03
C ARG A 350 23.66 -24.12 -12.51
N LEU A 351 22.76 -23.24 -12.94
CA LEU A 351 21.32 -23.42 -12.74
C LEU A 351 20.74 -24.40 -13.78
N PRO A 352 19.53 -24.94 -13.57
CA PRO A 352 18.98 -26.01 -14.42
C PRO A 352 18.77 -25.64 -15.90
N SER A 353 18.69 -24.34 -16.21
CA SER A 353 18.52 -23.83 -17.57
C SER A 353 19.23 -22.48 -17.75
N ASP A 354 19.25 -21.96 -18.97
CA ASP A 354 19.93 -20.70 -19.33
C ASP A 354 18.99 -19.46 -19.25
N GLY A 355 17.86 -19.60 -18.57
CA GLY A 355 16.86 -18.53 -18.36
C GLY A 355 17.34 -17.41 -17.41
N LYS A 356 16.39 -16.59 -16.94
CA LYS A 356 16.63 -15.51 -15.97
C LYS A 356 15.48 -15.42 -14.96
N ASN A 357 15.77 -14.87 -13.80
CA ASN A 357 14.87 -14.56 -12.69
C ASN A 357 14.34 -15.80 -11.95
N TYR A 358 15.24 -16.75 -11.67
CA TYR A 358 14.94 -17.91 -10.84
C TYR A 358 14.56 -17.53 -9.42
N THR A 359 13.59 -18.25 -8.87
CA THR A 359 13.21 -18.13 -7.46
C THR A 359 13.69 -19.35 -6.70
N MET A 360 14.56 -19.13 -5.72
CA MET A 360 15.10 -20.20 -4.87
C MET A 360 14.22 -20.37 -3.64
N VAL A 361 13.82 -21.60 -3.33
CA VAL A 361 13.01 -21.93 -2.16
C VAL A 361 13.76 -22.99 -1.34
N PRO A 362 14.45 -22.61 -0.26
CA PRO A 362 15.13 -23.54 0.63
C PRO A 362 14.13 -24.35 1.47
N LEU A 363 14.19 -25.68 1.39
CA LEU A 363 13.45 -26.59 2.26
C LEU A 363 14.43 -27.19 3.27
N GLU A 364 14.79 -26.40 4.28
CA GLU A 364 15.84 -26.74 5.26
C GLU A 364 15.58 -28.08 5.94
N ASP A 365 14.37 -28.30 6.46
CA ASP A 365 13.99 -29.54 7.16
C ASP A 365 14.11 -30.79 6.29
N ALA A 366 13.95 -30.63 4.97
CA ALA A 366 14.02 -31.74 4.03
C ALA A 366 15.40 -31.88 3.36
N GLY A 367 16.34 -30.95 3.62
CA GLY A 367 17.63 -30.90 2.95
C GLY A 367 17.52 -30.76 1.42
N ARG A 368 16.50 -30.05 0.92
CA ARG A 368 16.23 -29.87 -0.51
C ARG A 368 16.19 -28.39 -0.86
N LEU A 369 16.70 -28.03 -2.03
CA LEU A 369 16.59 -26.68 -2.59
C LEU A 369 15.76 -26.76 -3.85
N LEU A 370 14.64 -26.05 -3.86
CA LEU A 370 13.83 -25.87 -5.06
C LEU A 370 14.29 -24.64 -5.83
N CYS A 371 14.23 -24.74 -7.15
CA CYS A 371 14.46 -23.66 -8.09
C CYS A 371 13.23 -23.55 -9.00
N ILE A 372 12.45 -22.49 -8.82
CA ILE A 372 11.32 -22.17 -9.67
C ILE A 372 11.85 -21.41 -10.88
N GLU A 373 11.72 -22.03 -12.05
CA GLU A 373 12.12 -21.45 -13.33
C GLU A 373 10.99 -20.59 -13.92
N TRP A 374 9.75 -21.08 -13.83
CA TRP A 374 8.56 -20.40 -14.33
C TRP A 374 7.49 -20.36 -13.25
N LEU A 375 6.88 -19.19 -13.04
CA LEU A 375 5.74 -19.03 -12.14
C LEU A 375 4.42 -19.37 -12.85
N SER A 376 4.34 -19.20 -14.17
CA SER A 376 3.17 -19.55 -14.98
C SER A 376 3.58 -20.01 -16.39
N PRO A 377 3.30 -21.26 -16.81
CA PRO A 377 2.87 -22.35 -15.95
C PRO A 377 4.03 -22.77 -15.02
N LEU A 378 3.69 -23.18 -13.79
CA LEU A 378 4.68 -23.49 -12.77
C LEU A 378 5.67 -24.57 -13.23
N THR A 379 6.97 -24.29 -13.18
CA THR A 379 8.05 -25.25 -13.44
C THR A 379 9.06 -25.21 -12.30
N VAL A 380 9.27 -26.36 -11.67
CA VAL A 380 10.08 -26.51 -10.45
C VAL A 380 11.16 -27.56 -10.65
N TRP A 381 12.38 -27.17 -10.34
CA TRP A 381 13.56 -28.02 -10.25
C TRP A 381 13.95 -28.21 -8.79
N GLU A 382 14.65 -29.30 -8.49
CA GLU A 382 15.09 -29.65 -7.15
C GLU A 382 16.53 -30.13 -7.19
N ARG A 383 17.29 -29.83 -6.12
CA ARG A 383 18.54 -30.49 -5.79
C ARG A 383 18.63 -30.78 -4.29
N GLY A 384 19.53 -31.69 -3.89
CA GLY A 384 19.81 -31.99 -2.49
C GLY A 384 20.82 -31.04 -1.84
N ALA A 385 20.89 -31.05 -0.51
CA ALA A 385 21.85 -30.30 0.30
C ALA A 385 23.32 -30.66 0.02
N GLY A 386 23.59 -31.90 -0.40
CA GLY A 386 24.92 -32.35 -0.82
C GLY A 386 25.38 -31.82 -2.19
N GLY A 387 24.56 -31.01 -2.86
CA GLY A 387 24.77 -30.61 -4.25
C GLY A 387 24.26 -31.67 -5.24
N GLY A 388 24.85 -31.69 -6.44
CA GLY A 388 24.48 -32.59 -7.53
C GLY A 388 23.61 -31.95 -8.61
N ASP A 389 23.15 -32.77 -9.55
CA ASP A 389 22.39 -32.32 -10.70
C ASP A 389 20.97 -31.88 -10.33
N TRP A 390 20.51 -30.83 -11.01
CA TRP A 390 19.13 -30.37 -10.88
C TRP A 390 18.17 -31.35 -11.56
N ARG A 391 17.15 -31.79 -10.82
CA ARG A 391 16.07 -32.63 -11.33
C ARG A 391 14.79 -31.82 -11.45
N ARG A 392 14.13 -31.87 -12.61
CA ARG A 392 12.79 -31.31 -12.77
C ARG A 392 11.78 -32.17 -12.03
N VAL A 393 11.14 -31.60 -11.01
CA VAL A 393 10.15 -32.30 -10.16
C VAL A 393 8.72 -31.94 -10.53
N TRP A 394 8.51 -30.79 -11.18
CA TRP A 394 7.19 -30.37 -11.65
C TRP A 394 7.29 -29.50 -12.91
N SER A 395 6.31 -29.64 -13.80
CA SER A 395 6.10 -28.74 -14.93
C SER A 395 4.63 -28.81 -15.35
N ALA A 396 3.92 -27.70 -15.15
CA ALA A 396 2.53 -27.58 -15.59
C ALA A 396 2.45 -27.33 -17.10
N LYS A 397 1.37 -27.81 -17.73
CA LYS A 397 1.13 -27.62 -19.17
C LYS A 397 0.60 -26.21 -19.44
N GLY A 398 1.11 -25.56 -20.49
CA GLY A 398 0.64 -24.24 -20.93
C GLY A 398 1.74 -23.46 -21.64
N ALA A 399 1.39 -22.30 -22.20
CA ALA A 399 2.38 -21.35 -22.72
C ALA A 399 2.95 -20.52 -21.56
N GLY A 400 4.29 -20.39 -21.52
CA GLY A 400 4.98 -19.59 -20.50
C GLY A 400 4.60 -18.12 -20.54
N ASP A 401 4.22 -17.57 -19.39
CA ASP A 401 4.05 -16.14 -19.20
C ASP A 401 5.38 -15.52 -18.78
N ALA A 402 6.12 -15.05 -19.78
CA ALA A 402 7.39 -14.37 -19.58
C ALA A 402 7.26 -12.97 -18.96
N SER A 403 6.05 -12.48 -18.69
CA SER A 403 5.87 -11.25 -17.93
C SER A 403 6.06 -11.48 -16.43
N LEU A 404 5.68 -12.64 -15.89
CA LEU A 404 5.80 -12.95 -14.45
C LEU A 404 7.20 -13.45 -14.15
N ARG A 405 7.99 -12.65 -13.44
CA ARG A 405 9.41 -12.91 -13.22
C ARG A 405 9.81 -12.83 -11.76
N GLY A 406 10.67 -13.80 -11.38
CA GLY A 406 11.44 -13.93 -10.14
C GLY A 406 11.04 -13.05 -8.97
N GLY A 407 12.02 -12.34 -8.41
CA GLY A 407 11.88 -11.48 -7.24
C GLY A 407 12.64 -12.04 -6.05
N THR A 408 11.99 -12.25 -4.92
CA THR A 408 12.64 -12.71 -3.69
C THR A 408 12.85 -14.24 -3.71
N PRO A 409 13.75 -14.77 -2.86
CA PRO A 409 13.67 -16.16 -2.42
C PRO A 409 12.30 -16.49 -1.80
N GLY A 410 12.05 -17.79 -1.59
CA GLY A 410 10.90 -18.27 -0.83
C GLY A 410 11.16 -18.32 0.67
N TYR A 411 10.19 -17.84 1.44
CA TYR A 411 10.21 -17.76 2.89
C TYR A 411 9.14 -18.67 3.47
N PRO A 412 9.44 -19.45 4.52
CA PRO A 412 8.46 -20.38 5.09
C PRO A 412 7.32 -19.63 5.79
N ILE A 413 6.09 -20.10 5.56
CA ILE A 413 4.89 -19.72 6.32
C ILE A 413 4.62 -20.76 7.42
N GLY A 414 4.89 -22.03 7.12
CA GLY A 414 4.58 -23.19 7.96
C GLY A 414 3.93 -24.31 7.15
N ASP A 415 4.03 -25.55 7.63
CA ASP A 415 3.40 -26.75 7.05
C ASP A 415 3.68 -26.92 5.54
N GLY A 416 4.92 -26.76 5.08
CA GLY A 416 5.26 -26.93 3.66
C GLY A 416 4.73 -25.84 2.73
N ARG A 417 4.29 -24.70 3.28
CA ARG A 417 3.94 -23.50 2.50
C ARG A 417 5.03 -22.44 2.58
N PHE A 418 5.21 -21.77 1.47
CA PHE A 418 6.22 -20.73 1.28
C PHE A 418 5.61 -19.52 0.60
N PHE A 419 6.10 -18.34 0.94
CA PHE A 419 5.75 -17.11 0.24
C PHE A 419 6.96 -16.39 -0.30
N GLY A 420 6.70 -15.49 -1.24
CA GLY A 420 7.66 -14.48 -1.63
C GLY A 420 6.99 -13.43 -2.51
N PHE A 421 7.83 -12.68 -3.20
CA PHE A 421 7.40 -11.61 -4.08
C PHE A 421 8.09 -11.70 -5.42
N GLY A 422 7.41 -11.27 -6.46
CA GLY A 422 7.93 -11.14 -7.81
C GLY A 422 7.48 -9.86 -8.48
N HIS A 423 7.80 -9.72 -9.76
CA HIS A 423 7.31 -8.60 -10.56
C HIS A 423 6.84 -9.04 -11.94
N GLY A 424 5.77 -8.41 -12.40
CA GLY A 424 5.27 -8.50 -13.76
C GLY A 424 5.94 -7.44 -14.64
N THR A 425 6.59 -7.84 -15.72
CA THR A 425 7.10 -6.93 -16.75
C THR A 425 5.96 -6.58 -17.71
N LEU A 426 5.48 -5.34 -17.65
CA LEU A 426 4.40 -4.80 -18.46
C LEU A 426 4.95 -3.80 -19.48
N GLY A 427 4.40 -3.78 -20.70
CA GLY A 427 4.82 -2.86 -21.77
C GLY A 427 6.08 -3.32 -22.53
N ALA A 428 6.60 -2.46 -23.42
CA ALA A 428 7.75 -2.75 -24.26
C ALA A 428 8.66 -1.52 -24.44
N GLY A 429 9.94 -1.75 -24.73
CA GLY A 429 10.90 -0.67 -25.00
C GLY A 429 11.11 0.28 -23.82
N ARG A 430 10.81 1.57 -24.01
CA ARG A 430 10.95 2.61 -22.97
C ARG A 430 9.73 2.72 -22.05
N ASP A 431 8.62 2.05 -22.36
CA ASP A 431 7.40 2.07 -21.54
C ASP A 431 7.30 0.86 -20.61
N VAL A 432 8.40 0.10 -20.46
CA VAL A 432 8.46 -1.05 -19.57
C VAL A 432 8.22 -0.61 -18.13
N ARG A 433 7.29 -1.28 -17.46
CA ARG A 433 6.99 -1.13 -16.04
C ARG A 433 7.13 -2.47 -15.35
N HIS A 434 7.65 -2.46 -14.12
CA HIS A 434 7.69 -3.64 -13.27
C HIS A 434 6.68 -3.46 -12.15
N ALA A 435 5.63 -4.30 -12.17
CA ALA A 435 4.54 -4.27 -11.20
C ALA A 435 4.71 -5.45 -10.22
N PRO A 436 4.95 -5.20 -8.93
CA PRO A 436 5.23 -6.27 -7.99
C PRO A 436 3.98 -7.07 -7.64
N PHE A 437 4.16 -8.35 -7.34
CA PHE A 437 3.12 -9.26 -6.86
C PHE A 437 3.65 -10.15 -5.74
N TYR A 438 2.77 -10.59 -4.87
CA TYR A 438 2.98 -11.67 -3.91
C TYR A 438 2.75 -13.01 -4.57
N TRP A 439 3.50 -14.03 -4.17
CA TRP A 439 3.23 -15.41 -4.54
C TRP A 439 3.31 -16.32 -3.32
N GLU A 440 2.48 -17.37 -3.33
CA GLU A 440 2.46 -18.43 -2.32
C GLU A 440 2.56 -19.78 -3.01
N LEU A 441 3.50 -20.60 -2.55
CA LEU A 441 3.73 -21.96 -3.00
C LEU A 441 3.29 -22.93 -1.89
N ASP A 442 2.33 -23.79 -2.21
CA ASP A 442 1.85 -24.87 -1.36
C ASP A 442 2.37 -26.22 -1.87
N LEU A 443 3.13 -26.91 -1.02
CA LEU A 443 3.73 -28.22 -1.30
C LEU A 443 3.07 -29.36 -0.54
N ARG A 444 1.94 -29.14 0.14
CA ARG A 444 1.26 -30.16 0.96
C ARG A 444 0.50 -31.18 0.12
N GLY A 445 0.05 -30.77 -1.07
CA GLY A 445 -0.67 -31.63 -1.99
C GLY A 445 0.25 -32.62 -2.73
N GLU A 446 -0.36 -33.51 -3.50
CA GLU A 446 0.39 -34.40 -4.41
C GLU A 446 1.15 -33.62 -5.49
N THR A 447 0.68 -32.40 -5.80
CA THR A 447 1.27 -31.49 -6.77
C THR A 447 1.48 -30.11 -6.16
N PRO A 448 2.53 -29.38 -6.55
CA PRO A 448 2.77 -28.03 -6.06
C PRO A 448 1.73 -27.07 -6.64
N ALA A 449 1.12 -26.26 -5.76
CA ALA A 449 0.17 -25.22 -6.14
C ALA A 449 0.80 -23.84 -5.93
N LEU A 450 0.72 -22.97 -6.94
CA LEU A 450 1.20 -21.59 -6.86
C LEU A 450 0.01 -20.64 -7.00
N ALA A 451 -0.18 -19.78 -6.00
CA ALA A 451 -1.09 -18.64 -6.05
C ALA A 451 -0.28 -17.35 -6.21
N THR A 452 -0.82 -16.37 -6.95
CA THR A 452 -0.23 -15.04 -7.09
C THR A 452 -1.25 -13.95 -6.81
N GLN A 453 -0.79 -12.82 -6.29
CA GLN A 453 -1.63 -11.68 -5.94
C GLN A 453 -0.88 -10.37 -6.24
N PRO A 454 -1.41 -9.48 -7.10
CA PRO A 454 -0.81 -8.17 -7.33
C PRO A 454 -0.68 -7.35 -6.05
N LEU A 455 0.44 -6.63 -5.88
CA LEU A 455 0.62 -5.71 -4.77
C LEU A 455 0.05 -4.31 -5.08
N PRO A 456 -0.13 -3.45 -4.06
CA PRO A 456 -0.43 -2.04 -4.26
C PRO A 456 0.53 -1.36 -5.23
N ARG A 457 0.03 -0.33 -5.93
CA ARG A 457 0.81 0.38 -6.95
C ARG A 457 1.84 1.24 -6.24
N PHE A 458 3.09 1.01 -6.57
CA PHE A 458 4.20 1.84 -6.14
C PHE A 458 4.28 3.07 -7.05
N GLY A 459 4.78 4.20 -6.53
CA GLY A 459 4.96 5.42 -7.32
C GLY A 459 5.96 5.28 -8.46
N SER A 460 6.92 4.37 -8.30
CA SER A 460 8.01 4.10 -9.24
C SER A 460 7.56 3.29 -10.46
N ALA A 461 8.16 3.54 -11.63
CA ALA A 461 7.87 2.80 -12.86
C ALA A 461 8.40 1.36 -12.82
N ILE A 462 9.57 1.18 -12.20
CA ILE A 462 10.21 -0.10 -11.96
C ILE A 462 10.20 -0.35 -10.45
N VAL A 463 9.63 -1.48 -10.02
CA VAL A 463 9.70 -1.96 -8.64
C VAL A 463 9.95 -3.45 -8.61
N ASP A 464 11.15 -3.80 -8.17
CA ASP A 464 11.65 -5.16 -8.16
C ASP A 464 11.90 -5.61 -6.73
N PRO A 465 11.09 -6.55 -6.20
CA PRO A 465 11.38 -7.20 -4.93
C PRO A 465 12.73 -7.93 -4.94
N THR A 466 13.52 -7.75 -3.89
CA THR A 466 14.86 -8.36 -3.78
C THR A 466 14.98 -9.35 -2.63
N CYS A 467 14.38 -9.08 -1.48
CA CYS A 467 14.36 -10.01 -0.34
C CYS A 467 13.29 -9.60 0.69
N VAL A 468 13.01 -10.52 1.60
CA VAL A 468 12.33 -10.28 2.88
C VAL A 468 13.32 -10.58 4.00
N VAL A 469 13.39 -9.71 4.99
CA VAL A 469 14.19 -9.91 6.20
C VAL A 469 13.31 -9.81 7.45
N GLU A 470 13.61 -10.60 8.47
CA GLU A 470 12.90 -10.56 9.76
C GLU A 470 13.78 -9.92 10.85
N ARG A 471 13.21 -9.00 11.61
CA ARG A 471 13.88 -8.36 12.76
C ARG A 471 12.86 -7.94 13.81
N GLY A 472 13.12 -8.29 15.07
CA GLY A 472 12.27 -7.89 16.19
C GLY A 472 10.83 -8.41 16.07
N GLY A 473 10.65 -9.60 15.50
CA GLY A 473 9.34 -10.22 15.25
C GLY A 473 8.55 -9.57 14.10
N ARG A 474 9.14 -8.66 13.34
CA ARG A 474 8.54 -8.00 12.17
C ARG A 474 9.29 -8.38 10.91
N ARG A 475 8.56 -8.47 9.79
CA ARG A 475 9.15 -8.76 8.48
C ARG A 475 9.15 -7.52 7.60
N TYR A 476 10.20 -7.37 6.82
CA TYR A 476 10.43 -6.23 5.95
C TYR A 476 10.75 -6.70 4.53
N LEU A 477 10.00 -6.20 3.56
CA LEU A 477 10.27 -6.35 2.15
C LEU A 477 11.26 -5.26 1.69
N ILE A 478 12.31 -5.69 1.01
CA ILE A 478 13.26 -4.82 0.34
C ILE A 478 12.95 -4.81 -1.16
N THR A 479 12.90 -3.60 -1.75
CA THR A 479 12.68 -3.40 -3.17
C THR A 479 13.79 -2.54 -3.78
N ALA A 480 14.08 -2.78 -5.06
CA ALA A 480 14.84 -1.87 -5.91
C ALA A 480 13.86 -1.10 -6.80
N GLU A 481 13.87 0.23 -6.71
CA GLU A 481 12.88 1.07 -7.37
C GLU A 481 13.47 2.19 -8.24
N SER A 482 12.83 2.47 -9.37
CA SER A 482 13.19 3.60 -10.22
C SER A 482 11.98 4.20 -10.94
N ASP A 483 11.99 5.53 -11.10
CA ASP A 483 11.02 6.26 -11.94
C ASP A 483 11.43 6.26 -13.42
N ARG A 484 12.68 5.90 -13.71
CA ARG A 484 13.23 5.88 -15.06
C ARG A 484 13.00 4.52 -15.73
N PRO A 485 12.92 4.49 -17.06
CA PRO A 485 12.79 3.25 -17.80
C PRO A 485 14.02 2.37 -17.65
N TRP A 486 13.88 1.10 -18.01
CA TRP A 486 14.97 0.14 -17.99
C TRP A 486 16.10 0.52 -18.98
N PHE A 487 17.34 0.07 -18.72
CA PHE A 487 18.55 0.33 -19.54
C PHE A 487 19.02 1.78 -19.73
N VAL A 488 18.60 2.72 -18.88
CA VAL A 488 19.23 4.05 -18.84
C VAL A 488 20.15 4.19 -17.64
N LYS A 489 21.18 5.04 -17.74
CA LYS A 489 22.02 5.40 -16.60
C LYS A 489 21.18 5.99 -15.48
N GLN A 490 21.08 5.25 -14.38
CA GLN A 490 20.25 5.57 -13.22
C GLN A 490 20.77 4.85 -11.97
N SER A 491 20.44 5.40 -10.80
CA SER A 491 20.50 4.68 -9.52
C SER A 491 19.09 4.20 -9.18
N TYR A 492 19.00 3.13 -8.40
CA TYR A 492 17.73 2.63 -7.87
C TYR A 492 17.63 3.04 -6.41
N ARG A 493 16.42 3.42 -5.98
CA ARG A 493 16.12 3.54 -4.57
C ARG A 493 15.98 2.15 -3.98
N THR A 494 16.72 1.88 -2.91
CA THR A 494 16.54 0.65 -2.12
C THR A 494 15.57 0.95 -0.98
N ASN A 495 14.31 0.57 -1.16
CA ASN A 495 13.25 0.89 -0.20
C ASN A 495 12.95 -0.29 0.72
N VAL A 496 12.56 0.04 1.95
CA VAL A 496 12.19 -0.89 3.02
C VAL A 496 10.72 -0.69 3.35
N TYR A 497 9.94 -1.77 3.25
CA TYR A 497 8.53 -1.81 3.62
C TYR A 497 8.28 -2.86 4.69
N GLU A 498 7.59 -2.51 5.75
CA GLU A 498 7.12 -3.48 6.76
C GLU A 498 5.88 -4.22 6.25
N LEU A 499 5.87 -5.54 6.41
CA LEU A 499 4.74 -6.39 6.08
C LEU A 499 3.70 -6.33 7.21
N LEU A 500 2.49 -5.86 6.89
CA LEU A 500 1.37 -5.78 7.82
C LEU A 500 0.45 -7.00 7.65
N GLY A 501 -0.02 -7.59 8.76
CA GLY A 501 -1.05 -8.64 8.75
C GLY A 501 -0.56 -10.07 9.06
N GLN A 502 0.69 -10.28 9.47
CA GLN A 502 1.16 -11.59 9.93
C GLN A 502 1.04 -11.71 11.46
N GLU A 503 -0.14 -12.04 11.97
CA GLU A 503 -0.22 -12.60 13.31
C GLU A 503 0.46 -13.98 13.30
N ARG A 504 1.47 -14.16 14.14
CA ARG A 504 2.00 -15.49 14.46
C ARG A 504 0.84 -16.28 15.07
N GLU A 505 0.54 -17.45 14.55
CA GLU A 505 -0.11 -18.48 15.36
C GLU A 505 0.83 -18.74 16.55
N GLN A 506 0.57 -18.10 17.69
CA GLN A 506 1.16 -18.51 18.94
C GLN A 506 0.62 -19.90 19.24
N SER A 507 1.51 -20.88 19.21
CA SER A 507 1.29 -22.22 19.72
C SER A 507 0.95 -22.16 21.21
N GLN A 508 -0.31 -21.94 21.54
CA GLN A 508 -0.85 -22.29 22.85
C GLN A 508 -0.97 -23.81 22.95
N ARG A 509 0.15 -24.45 23.26
CA ARG A 509 0.15 -25.69 24.04
C ARG A 509 0.94 -25.42 25.31
N SER A 510 0.28 -24.82 26.30
CA SER A 510 0.68 -25.03 27.68
C SER A 510 0.24 -26.44 28.08
N PRO A 511 1.13 -27.29 28.62
CA PRO A 511 0.72 -28.56 29.18
C PRO A 511 -0.07 -28.29 30.45
N THR A 512 -1.32 -28.71 30.49
CA THR A 512 -2.11 -28.74 31.72
C THR A 512 -1.44 -29.71 32.68
N VAL A 513 -0.73 -29.17 33.66
CA VAL A 513 -0.31 -29.90 34.86
C VAL A 513 -1.41 -29.73 35.90
N ARG A 514 -2.32 -30.71 35.97
CA ARG A 514 -2.74 -31.45 37.16
C ARG A 514 -3.91 -32.36 36.82
#